data_AF-A0A2K5PTU1-F1
#
_entry.id   AF-A0A2K5PTU1-F1
#
_cell.length_a   1.000
_cell.length_b   1.000
_cell.length_c   1.000
_cell.angle_alpha   90.00
_cell.angle_beta   90.00
_cell.angle_gamma   90.00
#
_symmetry.space_group_name_H-M   'P 1'
#
loop_
_entity.id
_entity.type
_entity.pdbx_description
1 polymer ?
#
loop_
_entity_poly.entity_id
_entity_poly.type
_entity_poly.pdbx_seq_one_letter_code
_entity_poly.pdbx_strand_id
1 'polypeptide(L)'
;MEAQRSFAGEWSAQSLPVAVGAVLKLRLCELWLLLLGSGLNASFLPHEEDVDFINEYVNLHNELRGNVIPRGSNLRFMTWDVALSRTARAWGKKCVFEHNIYLQGVRMAHPKFYGIGENMWVGLENEFTASIAIRSWYAEKEMYNFTNGSCSKNCSNYIQLVWDNSYKVGCAVTPCSKIGHIRHAAIFICNYAPGGTLTRRPYEPGTFCTRCGRRDKCTDFLCSNADRDEAVYYQFWYPKWEVPRPIVCDPLCTFILLLRILCFMLCVTTVLIVQSHFPNILLERQIIFTPEESEEEKEEEEKEEKKKEKEETEMELEIMEMEEEKEEGEEEEEETQKEKMEEEEK
;
A
#
# COMPACT_ATOMS: atom_id res chain seq x y z
N MET A 1 40.52 89.00 -37.57
CA MET A 1 40.94 87.74 -38.18
C MET A 1 41.19 86.73 -37.07
N GLU A 2 40.59 85.55 -37.25
CA GLU A 2 40.87 84.21 -36.72
C GLU A 2 41.56 84.01 -35.36
N ALA A 3 40.97 83.11 -34.57
CA ALA A 3 41.71 82.23 -33.67
C ALA A 3 40.97 80.88 -33.51
N GLN A 4 41.75 79.81 -33.51
CA GLN A 4 41.36 78.40 -33.50
C GLN A 4 41.97 77.72 -32.25
N ARG A 5 41.27 76.75 -31.63
CA ARG A 5 41.90 75.71 -30.78
C ARG A 5 40.95 74.52 -30.59
N SER A 6 41.49 73.31 -30.77
CA SER A 6 40.81 72.02 -30.56
C SER A 6 40.95 71.54 -29.11
N PHE A 7 39.93 70.86 -28.56
CA PHE A 7 40.05 70.03 -27.37
C PHE A 7 39.18 68.76 -27.45
N ALA A 8 39.65 67.74 -26.74
CA ALA A 8 39.26 66.33 -26.78
C ALA A 8 37.85 65.99 -26.24
N GLY A 9 37.33 64.82 -26.63
CA GLY A 9 36.14 64.22 -26.03
C GLY A 9 36.40 62.77 -25.62
N GLU A 10 36.41 62.51 -24.31
CA GLU A 10 36.35 61.17 -23.70
C GLU A 10 34.92 60.63 -23.75
N TRP A 11 34.75 59.37 -24.15
CA TRP A 11 33.50 58.63 -24.01
C TRP A 11 33.58 57.72 -22.79
N SER A 12 32.73 57.99 -21.80
CA SER A 12 32.48 57.12 -20.64
C SER A 12 31.23 56.28 -20.90
N ALA A 13 31.36 54.96 -20.80
CA ALA A 13 30.24 54.03 -20.84
C ALA A 13 29.70 53.82 -19.42
N GLN A 14 28.49 54.30 -19.15
CA GLN A 14 27.77 54.02 -17.90
C GLN A 14 27.18 52.61 -17.93
N SER A 15 27.54 51.81 -16.94
CA SER A 15 26.95 50.50 -16.63
C SER A 15 25.56 50.65 -16.01
N LEU A 16 24.54 50.00 -16.59
CA LEU A 16 23.21 49.82 -15.99
C LEU A 16 23.28 48.85 -14.79
N PRO A 17 22.52 49.08 -13.71
CA PRO A 17 22.52 48.20 -12.54
C PRO A 17 21.78 46.89 -12.85
N VAL A 18 22.48 45.78 -12.64
CA VAL A 18 21.88 44.43 -12.64
C VAL A 18 20.86 44.36 -11.51
N ALA A 19 19.60 44.09 -11.85
CA ALA A 19 18.51 43.98 -10.90
C ALA A 19 18.81 42.92 -9.83
N VAL A 20 18.90 43.35 -8.58
CA VAL A 20 19.16 42.54 -7.37
C VAL A 20 18.18 41.34 -7.25
N GLY A 21 16.99 41.43 -7.86
CA GLY A 21 16.01 40.34 -7.89
C GLY A 21 16.39 39.12 -8.75
N ALA A 22 17.24 39.29 -9.77
CA ALA A 22 17.65 38.17 -10.64
C ALA A 22 18.70 37.27 -9.98
N VAL A 23 19.60 37.87 -9.18
CA VAL A 23 20.64 37.16 -8.43
C VAL A 23 20.03 36.36 -7.26
N LEU A 24 18.96 36.88 -6.64
CA LEU A 24 18.23 36.20 -5.57
C LEU A 24 17.50 34.95 -6.06
N LYS A 25 16.88 35.00 -7.25
CA LYS A 25 16.19 33.85 -7.85
C LYS A 25 17.15 32.71 -8.26
N LEU A 26 18.34 33.04 -8.78
CA LEU A 26 19.34 32.03 -9.14
C LEU A 26 19.91 31.31 -7.90
N ARG A 27 20.19 32.06 -6.82
CA ARG A 27 20.69 31.51 -5.55
C ARG A 27 19.68 30.61 -4.85
N LEU A 28 18.38 30.89 -4.97
CA LEU A 28 17.30 30.03 -4.45
C LEU A 28 17.18 28.72 -5.26
N CYS A 29 17.42 28.76 -6.57
CA CYS A 29 17.39 27.57 -7.43
C CYS A 29 18.59 26.63 -7.15
N GLU A 30 19.78 27.18 -6.94
CA GLU A 30 20.98 26.44 -6.51
C GLU A 30 20.80 25.81 -5.12
N LEU A 31 20.15 26.51 -4.19
CA LEU A 31 19.85 25.97 -2.85
C LEU A 31 18.83 24.82 -2.92
N TRP A 32 17.84 24.90 -3.81
CA TRP A 32 16.89 23.81 -4.09
C TRP A 32 17.57 22.59 -4.73
N LEU A 33 18.52 22.79 -5.65
CA LEU A 33 19.30 21.71 -6.27
C LEU A 33 20.26 21.04 -5.27
N LEU A 34 20.83 21.80 -4.33
CA LEU A 34 21.68 21.27 -3.27
C LEU A 34 20.89 20.54 -2.16
N LEU A 35 19.66 20.97 -1.87
CA LEU A 35 18.73 20.27 -0.98
C LEU A 35 18.22 18.94 -1.59
N LEU A 36 18.15 18.82 -2.91
CA LEU A 36 17.86 17.56 -3.60
C LEU A 36 19.03 16.56 -3.57
N GLY A 37 20.26 17.01 -3.29
CA GLY A 37 21.47 16.17 -3.34
C GLY A 37 21.93 15.56 -2.00
N SER A 38 21.36 15.97 -0.86
CA SER A 38 21.92 15.66 0.47
C SER A 38 21.11 14.63 1.27
N GLY A 39 20.41 13.72 0.59
CA GLY A 39 19.53 12.71 1.21
C GLY A 39 19.90 11.24 0.97
N LEU A 40 21.02 10.93 0.33
CA LEU A 40 21.35 9.54 -0.07
C LEU A 40 22.30 8.89 0.93
N ASN A 41 21.79 8.64 2.14
CA ASN A 41 22.32 7.55 2.96
C ASN A 41 21.16 6.92 3.76
N ALA A 42 20.13 6.50 3.04
CA ALA A 42 19.17 5.55 3.55
C ALA A 42 19.61 4.18 3.02
N SER A 43 20.00 3.27 3.91
CA SER A 43 20.11 1.86 3.59
C SER A 43 18.71 1.37 3.18
N PHE A 44 18.35 1.57 1.91
CA PHE A 44 17.00 1.33 1.44
C PHE A 44 16.88 -0.17 1.20
N LEU A 45 16.02 -0.82 1.97
CA LEU A 45 15.56 -2.15 1.63
C LEU A 45 15.14 -2.16 0.15
N PRO A 46 15.61 -3.13 -0.65
CA PRO A 46 15.35 -3.16 -2.08
C PRO A 46 13.84 -3.23 -2.39
N HIS A 47 13.44 -2.49 -3.42
CA HIS A 47 12.07 -2.49 -3.92
C HIS A 47 11.75 -3.84 -4.59
N GLU A 48 10.52 -4.32 -4.51
CA GLU A 48 10.15 -5.64 -5.03
C GLU A 48 10.22 -5.78 -6.56
N GLU A 49 10.34 -4.65 -7.27
CA GLU A 49 10.51 -4.60 -8.74
C GLU A 49 11.98 -4.40 -9.14
N ASP A 50 12.93 -4.39 -8.19
CA ASP A 50 14.37 -4.31 -8.46
C ASP A 50 14.87 -5.61 -9.13
N VAL A 51 15.54 -5.48 -10.27
CA VAL A 51 15.92 -6.62 -11.11
C VAL A 51 17.04 -7.46 -10.48
N ASP A 52 18.02 -6.83 -9.86
CA ASP A 52 19.14 -7.54 -9.23
C ASP A 52 18.63 -8.35 -8.02
N PHE A 53 17.73 -7.75 -7.27
CA PHE A 53 17.02 -8.38 -6.17
C PHE A 53 16.16 -9.57 -6.62
N ILE A 54 15.33 -9.39 -7.67
CA ILE A 54 14.51 -10.49 -8.23
C ILE A 54 15.40 -11.67 -8.66
N ASN A 55 16.52 -11.38 -9.32
CA ASN A 55 17.44 -12.40 -9.79
C ASN A 55 18.08 -13.17 -8.62
N GLU A 56 18.53 -12.48 -7.56
CA GLU A 56 19.06 -13.13 -6.36
C GLU A 56 18.08 -14.17 -5.81
N TYR A 57 16.78 -13.84 -5.80
CA TYR A 57 15.77 -14.64 -5.13
C TYR A 57 15.48 -15.90 -5.91
N VAL A 58 15.16 -15.71 -7.19
CA VAL A 58 14.84 -16.82 -8.08
C VAL A 58 16.04 -17.76 -8.20
N ASN A 59 17.25 -17.21 -8.34
CA ASN A 59 18.46 -18.01 -8.45
C ASN A 59 18.72 -18.81 -7.17
N LEU A 60 18.61 -18.19 -5.99
CA LEU A 60 18.83 -18.91 -4.73
C LEU A 60 17.77 -19.98 -4.47
N HIS A 61 16.49 -19.71 -4.79
CA HIS A 61 15.45 -20.73 -4.71
C HIS A 61 15.77 -21.92 -5.62
N ASN A 62 16.14 -21.67 -6.88
CA ASN A 62 16.47 -22.73 -7.82
C ASN A 62 17.77 -23.48 -7.45
N GLU A 63 18.80 -22.80 -6.95
CA GLU A 63 20.03 -23.41 -6.44
C GLU A 63 19.71 -24.41 -5.32
N LEU A 64 18.92 -23.99 -4.33
CA LEU A 64 18.56 -24.81 -3.17
C LEU A 64 17.66 -25.97 -3.59
N ARG A 65 16.67 -25.73 -4.46
CA ARG A 65 15.76 -26.76 -5.00
C ARG A 65 16.55 -27.81 -5.80
N GLY A 66 17.44 -27.39 -6.69
CA GLY A 66 18.24 -28.31 -7.50
C GLY A 66 19.16 -29.22 -6.67
N ASN A 67 19.57 -28.75 -5.48
CA ASN A 67 20.55 -29.42 -4.62
C ASN A 67 19.97 -30.06 -3.34
N VAL A 68 18.66 -30.29 -3.27
CA VAL A 68 18.05 -31.00 -2.14
C VAL A 68 18.60 -32.42 -1.97
N ILE A 69 18.58 -32.90 -0.74
CA ILE A 69 18.92 -34.28 -0.37
C ILE A 69 17.76 -34.85 0.47
N PRO A 70 17.15 -35.99 0.09
CA PRO A 70 17.41 -36.77 -1.13
C PRO A 70 17.12 -35.97 -2.41
N ARG A 71 17.73 -36.36 -3.55
CA ARG A 71 17.50 -35.67 -4.83
C ARG A 71 16.03 -35.74 -5.24
N GLY A 72 15.48 -34.65 -5.76
CA GLY A 72 14.10 -34.58 -6.25
C GLY A 72 14.00 -34.86 -7.74
N SER A 73 13.15 -35.80 -8.13
CA SER A 73 12.98 -36.24 -9.52
C SER A 73 11.99 -35.40 -10.34
N ASN A 74 11.10 -34.67 -9.67
CA ASN A 74 9.97 -33.95 -10.26
C ASN A 74 9.91 -32.44 -9.89
N LEU A 75 10.99 -31.89 -9.33
CA LEU A 75 11.04 -30.49 -8.90
C LEU A 75 10.98 -29.54 -10.10
N ARG A 76 10.03 -28.60 -10.09
CA ARG A 76 9.91 -27.58 -11.15
C ARG A 76 10.88 -26.42 -10.97
N PHE A 77 11.37 -25.90 -12.09
CA PHE A 77 12.09 -24.64 -12.16
C PHE A 77 11.15 -23.50 -11.74
N MET A 78 11.66 -22.60 -10.89
CA MET A 78 10.89 -21.50 -10.32
C MET A 78 11.21 -20.20 -11.06
N THR A 79 10.19 -19.39 -11.31
CA THR A 79 10.31 -18.09 -11.99
C THR A 79 9.56 -17.01 -11.22
N TRP A 80 9.91 -15.75 -11.46
CA TRP A 80 9.27 -14.62 -10.80
C TRP A 80 7.83 -14.41 -11.26
N ASP A 81 6.98 -13.98 -10.33
CA ASP A 81 5.62 -13.51 -10.59
C ASP A 81 5.36 -12.21 -9.82
N VAL A 82 5.12 -11.13 -10.57
CA VAL A 82 4.91 -9.77 -10.03
C VAL A 82 3.61 -9.67 -9.22
N ALA A 83 2.58 -10.45 -9.51
CA ALA A 83 1.36 -10.41 -8.70
C ALA A 83 1.65 -11.01 -7.30
N LEU A 84 2.43 -12.09 -7.22
CA LEU A 84 2.83 -12.63 -5.92
C LEU A 84 3.67 -11.64 -5.10
N SER A 85 4.59 -10.89 -5.72
CA SER A 85 5.39 -9.90 -4.99
C SER A 85 4.56 -8.73 -4.47
N ARG A 86 3.58 -8.26 -5.25
CA ARG A 86 2.62 -7.24 -4.81
C ARG A 86 1.77 -7.70 -3.63
N THR A 87 1.38 -8.98 -3.59
CA THR A 87 0.72 -9.58 -2.41
C THR A 87 1.61 -9.57 -1.19
N ALA A 88 2.85 -10.03 -1.34
CA ALA A 88 3.83 -10.06 -0.27
C ALA A 88 4.05 -8.65 0.30
N ARG A 89 4.24 -7.65 -0.57
CA ARG A 89 4.38 -6.24 -0.17
C ARG A 89 3.14 -5.73 0.56
N ALA A 90 1.96 -5.95 0.00
CA ALA A 90 0.70 -5.50 0.57
C ALA A 90 0.47 -6.07 1.97
N TRP A 91 0.83 -7.33 2.19
CA TRP A 91 0.75 -7.96 3.50
C TRP A 91 1.84 -7.44 4.46
N GLY A 92 3.08 -7.29 3.97
CA GLY A 92 4.21 -6.77 4.74
C GLY A 92 3.98 -5.36 5.28
N LYS A 93 3.25 -4.50 4.55
CA LYS A 93 2.83 -3.16 5.01
C LYS A 93 2.04 -3.16 6.33
N LYS A 94 1.42 -4.29 6.69
CA LYS A 94 0.71 -4.43 7.97
C LYS A 94 1.65 -4.60 9.17
N CYS A 95 2.92 -4.95 8.94
CA CYS A 95 3.92 -5.15 9.99
C CYS A 95 3.48 -6.15 11.07
N VAL A 96 2.87 -7.27 10.65
CA VAL A 96 2.47 -8.37 11.54
C VAL A 96 3.16 -9.66 11.12
N PHE A 97 3.62 -10.45 12.10
CA PHE A 97 4.22 -11.76 11.85
C PHE A 97 3.15 -12.88 11.93
N GLU A 98 2.16 -12.74 11.06
CA GLU A 98 1.03 -13.67 10.92
C GLU A 98 0.78 -13.94 9.44
N HIS A 99 0.32 -15.14 9.10
CA HIS A 99 0.07 -15.50 7.71
C HIS A 99 -1.09 -14.73 7.09
N ASN A 100 -0.97 -14.46 5.79
CA ASN A 100 -2.00 -13.75 5.05
C ASN A 100 -3.32 -14.55 4.97
N ILE A 101 -4.37 -14.00 5.57
CA ILE A 101 -5.70 -14.64 5.64
C ILE A 101 -6.38 -14.79 4.26
N TYR A 102 -5.88 -14.12 3.23
CA TYR A 102 -6.48 -14.10 1.89
C TYR A 102 -5.85 -15.10 0.90
N LEU A 103 -4.84 -15.88 1.31
CA LEU A 103 -4.07 -16.76 0.42
C LEU A 103 -4.90 -17.85 -0.26
N GLN A 104 -5.98 -18.29 0.39
CA GLN A 104 -6.88 -19.33 -0.14
C GLN A 104 -8.03 -18.75 -0.98
N GLY A 105 -8.26 -17.44 -0.92
CA GLY A 105 -9.37 -16.79 -1.62
C GLY A 105 -9.14 -16.67 -3.12
N VAL A 106 -10.17 -17.00 -3.91
CA VAL A 106 -10.14 -16.83 -5.37
C VAL A 106 -10.00 -15.35 -5.71
N ARG A 107 -8.99 -15.01 -6.53
CA ARG A 107 -8.69 -13.62 -6.95
C ARG A 107 -8.40 -12.67 -5.78
N MET A 108 -8.04 -13.19 -4.60
CA MET A 108 -7.74 -12.39 -3.42
C MET A 108 -6.23 -12.13 -3.27
N ALA A 109 -5.40 -13.15 -3.44
CA ALA A 109 -3.94 -13.06 -3.35
C ALA A 109 -3.21 -13.16 -4.71
N HIS A 110 -3.92 -13.51 -5.79
CA HIS A 110 -3.37 -13.59 -7.14
C HIS A 110 -4.52 -13.60 -8.18
N PRO A 111 -4.38 -13.05 -9.41
CA PRO A 111 -5.48 -13.01 -10.38
C PRO A 111 -5.86 -14.37 -11.00
N LYS A 112 -4.86 -15.26 -11.18
CA LYS A 112 -5.00 -16.58 -11.83
C LYS A 112 -4.96 -17.76 -10.86
N PHE A 113 -3.92 -17.84 -10.02
CA PHE A 113 -3.77 -18.88 -9.01
C PHE A 113 -4.68 -18.69 -7.79
N TYR A 114 -5.00 -19.81 -7.16
CA TYR A 114 -5.65 -19.92 -5.85
C TYR A 114 -4.80 -20.87 -4.99
N GLY A 115 -4.99 -20.84 -3.67
CA GLY A 115 -4.19 -21.64 -2.75
C GLY A 115 -2.71 -21.24 -2.79
N ILE A 116 -2.45 -19.96 -2.50
CA ILE A 116 -1.11 -19.39 -2.51
C ILE A 116 -0.35 -19.83 -1.26
N GLY A 117 0.91 -20.21 -1.43
CA GLY A 117 1.83 -20.52 -0.34
C GLY A 117 2.51 -19.26 0.20
N GLU A 118 3.03 -19.30 1.42
CA GLU A 118 3.70 -18.15 2.02
C GLU A 118 4.80 -18.60 2.99
N ASN A 119 5.99 -18.01 2.81
CA ASN A 119 7.05 -18.04 3.81
C ASN A 119 7.26 -16.62 4.33
N MET A 120 7.56 -16.49 5.62
CA MET A 120 7.81 -15.21 6.28
C MET A 120 9.11 -15.29 7.08
N TRP A 121 9.88 -14.20 7.06
CA TRP A 121 11.05 -13.99 7.88
C TRP A 121 10.94 -12.62 8.54
N VAL A 122 11.41 -12.53 9.78
CA VAL A 122 11.47 -11.29 10.56
C VAL A 122 12.82 -11.23 11.25
N GLY A 123 13.44 -10.05 11.21
CA GLY A 123 14.68 -9.75 11.91
C GLY A 123 14.95 -8.26 11.93
N LEU A 124 16.15 -7.87 12.33
CA LEU A 124 16.56 -6.46 12.30
C LEU A 124 16.73 -6.00 10.84
N GLU A 125 16.28 -4.79 10.54
CA GLU A 125 16.31 -4.22 9.19
C GLU A 125 17.72 -4.16 8.60
N ASN A 126 18.71 -3.78 9.42
CA ASN A 126 20.11 -3.69 9.03
C ASN A 126 20.81 -5.05 8.88
N GLU A 127 20.19 -6.14 9.33
CA GLU A 127 20.70 -7.51 9.18
C GLU A 127 20.06 -8.24 7.98
N PHE A 128 19.03 -7.64 7.38
CA PHE A 128 18.32 -8.28 6.30
C PHE A 128 19.20 -8.44 5.06
N THR A 129 19.33 -9.68 4.63
CA THR A 129 19.61 -10.02 3.24
C THR A 129 18.68 -11.17 2.85
N ALA A 130 18.34 -11.24 1.58
CA ALA A 130 17.50 -12.32 1.09
C ALA A 130 18.14 -13.69 1.24
N SER A 131 19.45 -13.76 1.03
CA SER A 131 20.24 -14.96 1.29
C SER A 131 20.07 -15.45 2.73
N ILE A 132 20.17 -14.57 3.74
CA ILE A 132 19.96 -14.95 5.15
C ILE A 132 18.56 -15.51 5.35
N ALA A 133 17.53 -14.79 4.87
CA ALA A 133 16.15 -15.21 5.07
C ALA A 133 15.83 -16.55 4.37
N ILE A 134 16.14 -16.68 3.08
CA ILE A 134 15.87 -17.89 2.29
C ILE A 134 16.67 -19.09 2.80
N ARG A 135 17.95 -18.90 3.17
CA ARG A 135 18.75 -19.98 3.75
C ARG A 135 18.27 -20.37 5.14
N SER A 136 17.71 -19.45 5.93
CA SER A 136 17.10 -19.79 7.21
C SER A 136 15.88 -20.71 7.03
N TRP A 137 15.03 -20.43 6.04
CA TRP A 137 13.91 -21.31 5.68
C TRP A 137 14.39 -22.68 5.22
N TYR A 138 15.45 -22.72 4.41
CA TYR A 138 16.04 -23.98 3.96
C TYR A 138 16.69 -24.79 5.08
N ALA A 139 17.26 -24.15 6.10
CA ALA A 139 17.89 -24.80 7.25
C ALA A 139 16.88 -25.63 8.08
N GLU A 140 15.58 -25.33 8.01
CA GLU A 140 14.54 -26.15 8.62
C GLU A 140 14.50 -27.60 8.09
N LYS A 141 15.20 -27.90 6.99
CA LYS A 141 15.44 -29.29 6.53
C LYS A 141 15.97 -30.20 7.63
N GLU A 142 16.74 -29.67 8.59
CA GLU A 142 17.28 -30.43 9.72
C GLU A 142 16.17 -30.94 10.66
N MET A 143 15.01 -30.29 10.62
CA MET A 143 13.82 -30.65 11.38
C MET A 143 12.86 -31.56 10.58
N TYR A 144 13.12 -31.76 9.28
CA TYR A 144 12.29 -32.57 8.38
C TYR A 144 12.85 -33.98 8.20
N ASN A 145 12.05 -35.00 8.54
CA ASN A 145 12.39 -36.38 8.23
C ASN A 145 11.72 -36.79 6.90
N PHE A 146 12.53 -36.90 5.85
CA PHE A 146 12.03 -37.24 4.52
C PHE A 146 11.43 -38.66 4.43
N THR A 147 11.97 -39.61 5.19
CA THR A 147 11.56 -41.03 5.13
C THR A 147 10.12 -41.22 5.58
N ASN A 148 9.70 -40.58 6.66
CA ASN A 148 8.32 -40.67 7.15
C ASN A 148 7.46 -39.44 6.79
N GLY A 149 8.06 -38.38 6.24
CA GLY A 149 7.38 -37.16 5.85
C GLY A 149 6.94 -36.28 7.04
N SER A 150 7.53 -36.47 8.22
CA SER A 150 7.18 -35.75 9.45
C SER A 150 8.19 -34.67 9.80
N CYS A 151 7.76 -33.72 10.65
CA CYS A 151 8.65 -32.70 11.20
C CYS A 151 8.77 -32.84 12.71
N SER A 152 10.00 -32.72 13.22
CA SER A 152 10.24 -32.70 14.67
C SER A 152 9.86 -31.37 15.31
N LYS A 153 9.88 -30.28 14.52
CA LYS A 153 9.48 -28.91 14.86
C LYS A 153 8.81 -28.27 13.64
N ASN A 154 8.61 -26.95 13.64
CA ASN A 154 8.14 -26.27 12.45
C ASN A 154 9.21 -26.36 11.33
N CYS A 155 8.75 -26.78 10.16
CA CYS A 155 9.52 -27.09 8.95
C CYS A 155 8.80 -26.56 7.69
N SER A 156 7.72 -25.78 7.89
CA SER A 156 6.79 -25.41 6.84
C SER A 156 7.48 -24.56 5.77
N ASN A 157 8.44 -23.72 6.17
CA ASN A 157 9.14 -22.87 5.23
C ASN A 157 10.05 -23.69 4.32
N TYR A 158 10.76 -24.69 4.87
CA TYR A 158 11.53 -25.64 4.06
C TYR A 158 10.63 -26.39 3.08
N ILE A 159 9.52 -26.96 3.55
CA ILE A 159 8.60 -27.75 2.71
C ILE A 159 8.06 -26.91 1.55
N GLN A 160 7.67 -25.65 1.81
CA GLN A 160 7.20 -24.74 0.78
C GLN A 160 8.30 -24.38 -0.23
N LEU A 161 9.51 -24.08 0.25
CA LEU A 161 10.65 -23.70 -0.60
C LEU A 161 10.98 -24.83 -1.61
N VAL A 162 10.90 -26.08 -1.17
CA VAL A 162 11.22 -27.27 -1.98
C VAL A 162 9.97 -27.97 -2.55
N TRP A 163 8.81 -27.31 -2.57
CA TRP A 163 7.59 -27.91 -3.09
C TRP A 163 7.67 -28.12 -4.60
N ASP A 164 7.49 -29.36 -5.07
CA ASP A 164 7.64 -29.76 -6.47
C ASP A 164 6.75 -28.97 -7.43
N ASN A 165 5.51 -28.70 -7.01
CA ASN A 165 4.50 -28.09 -7.85
C ASN A 165 4.58 -26.56 -7.86
N SER A 166 5.25 -25.92 -6.89
CA SER A 166 5.43 -24.47 -6.84
C SER A 166 6.48 -24.05 -7.87
N TYR A 167 6.07 -23.24 -8.85
CA TYR A 167 6.94 -22.79 -9.95
C TYR A 167 6.92 -21.28 -10.17
N LYS A 168 6.01 -20.55 -9.51
CA LYS A 168 6.04 -19.09 -9.42
C LYS A 168 6.34 -18.67 -7.99
N VAL A 169 7.16 -17.63 -7.85
CA VAL A 169 7.44 -16.97 -6.57
C VAL A 169 7.44 -15.46 -6.77
N GLY A 170 6.95 -14.74 -5.76
CA GLY A 170 7.10 -13.30 -5.68
C GLY A 170 7.26 -12.89 -4.23
N CYS A 171 8.21 -12.02 -3.97
CA CYS A 171 8.61 -11.66 -2.61
C CYS A 171 8.69 -10.14 -2.43
N ALA A 172 8.61 -9.70 -1.19
CA ALA A 172 8.85 -8.30 -0.82
C ALA A 172 9.43 -8.23 0.59
N VAL A 173 10.27 -7.23 0.83
CA VAL A 173 10.74 -6.87 2.16
C VAL A 173 10.17 -5.50 2.53
N THR A 174 9.67 -5.36 3.75
CA THR A 174 9.07 -4.11 4.24
C THR A 174 9.72 -3.70 5.56
N PRO A 175 10.17 -2.44 5.71
CA PRO A 175 10.64 -1.93 6.99
C PRO A 175 9.44 -1.68 7.91
N CYS A 176 9.61 -2.03 9.17
CA CYS A 176 8.60 -1.92 10.21
C CYS A 176 9.21 -1.32 11.47
N SER A 177 8.56 -0.30 12.04
CA SER A 177 9.04 0.35 13.26
C SER A 177 9.20 -0.66 14.42
N LYS A 178 8.28 -1.62 14.51
CA LYS A 178 8.32 -2.71 15.48
C LYS A 178 7.50 -3.91 15.02
N ILE A 179 8.01 -5.12 15.23
CA ILE A 179 7.25 -6.39 15.13
C ILE A 179 7.57 -7.23 16.37
N GLY A 180 6.55 -7.57 17.16
CA GLY A 180 6.74 -8.27 18.43
C GLY A 180 7.68 -7.47 19.35
N HIS A 181 8.84 -8.03 19.68
CA HIS A 181 9.87 -7.36 20.50
C HIS A 181 10.97 -6.67 19.69
N ILE A 182 11.01 -6.84 18.38
CA ILE A 182 12.06 -6.35 17.49
C ILE A 182 11.69 -4.93 17.04
N ARG A 183 12.56 -3.95 17.33
CA ARG A 183 12.45 -2.56 16.83
C ARG A 183 13.28 -2.41 15.56
N HIS A 184 12.89 -1.51 14.66
CA HIS A 184 13.53 -1.36 13.35
C HIS A 184 13.63 -2.72 12.64
N ALA A 185 12.49 -3.40 12.54
CA ALA A 185 12.39 -4.73 11.99
C ALA A 185 12.25 -4.67 10.46
N ALA A 186 12.78 -5.68 9.77
CA ALA A 186 12.37 -5.99 8.41
C ALA A 186 11.49 -7.24 8.43
N ILE A 187 10.36 -7.17 7.73
CA ILE A 187 9.54 -8.34 7.42
C ILE A 187 9.74 -8.71 5.95
N PHE A 188 10.18 -9.95 5.71
CA PHE A 188 10.39 -10.47 4.37
C PHE A 188 9.41 -11.60 4.10
N ILE A 189 8.63 -11.46 3.03
CA ILE A 189 7.56 -12.39 2.69
C ILE A 189 7.79 -12.87 1.25
N CYS A 190 7.70 -14.18 1.03
CA CYS A 190 7.63 -14.77 -0.30
C CYS A 190 6.31 -15.54 -0.45
N ASN A 191 5.55 -15.23 -1.48
CA ASN A 191 4.38 -15.99 -1.87
C ASN A 191 4.69 -16.93 -3.04
N TYR A 192 4.11 -18.14 -3.01
CA TYR A 192 4.41 -19.22 -3.95
C TYR A 192 3.14 -19.69 -4.65
N ALA A 193 3.22 -19.95 -5.95
CA ALA A 193 2.09 -20.48 -6.70
C ALA A 193 2.45 -21.70 -7.58
N PRO A 194 1.61 -22.75 -7.55
CA PRO A 194 0.65 -23.08 -6.48
C PRO A 194 1.35 -23.23 -5.11
N GLY A 195 0.63 -23.05 -4.02
CA GLY A 195 1.14 -23.24 -2.67
C GLY A 195 1.40 -24.70 -2.31
N GLY A 196 2.27 -24.91 -1.34
CA GLY A 196 2.56 -26.20 -0.73
C GLY A 196 1.51 -26.63 0.28
N THR A 197 1.46 -27.93 0.59
CA THR A 197 0.57 -28.50 1.61
C THR A 197 1.33 -29.46 2.51
N LEU A 198 0.97 -29.57 3.78
CA LEU A 198 1.60 -30.54 4.69
C LEU A 198 1.02 -31.97 4.55
N THR A 199 0.27 -32.25 3.48
CA THR A 199 -0.46 -33.51 3.30
C THR A 199 0.37 -34.63 2.67
N ARG A 200 1.54 -34.32 2.12
CA ARG A 200 2.47 -35.28 1.51
C ARG A 200 3.91 -34.76 1.57
N ARG A 201 4.86 -35.60 1.14
CA ARG A 201 6.24 -35.15 0.91
C ARG A 201 6.29 -34.03 -0.13
N PRO A 202 7.25 -33.07 0.00
CA PRO A 202 7.32 -31.92 -0.87
C PRO A 202 7.68 -32.26 -2.32
N TYR A 203 8.36 -33.38 -2.55
CA TYR A 203 8.76 -33.84 -3.87
C TYR A 203 8.96 -35.37 -3.89
N GLU A 204 9.09 -35.93 -5.09
CA GLU A 204 9.39 -37.35 -5.28
C GLU A 204 10.91 -37.60 -5.27
N PRO A 205 11.44 -38.43 -4.36
CA PRO A 205 12.86 -38.72 -4.34
C PRO A 205 13.28 -39.54 -5.57
N GLY A 206 14.43 -39.23 -6.16
CA GLY A 206 14.97 -39.96 -7.29
C GLY A 206 16.06 -39.19 -8.04
N THR A 207 16.48 -39.73 -9.17
CA THR A 207 17.39 -39.01 -10.06
C THR A 207 16.66 -37.77 -10.59
N PHE A 208 17.33 -36.61 -10.53
CA PHE A 208 16.74 -35.35 -10.96
C PHE A 208 16.19 -35.43 -12.39
N CYS A 209 15.12 -34.70 -12.63
CA CYS A 209 14.42 -34.64 -13.91
C CYS A 209 13.85 -35.95 -14.49
N THR A 210 13.90 -37.09 -13.77
CA THR A 210 13.34 -38.35 -14.28
C THR A 210 11.81 -38.43 -14.25
N ARG A 211 11.16 -37.52 -13.50
CA ARG A 211 9.70 -37.42 -13.36
C ARG A 211 9.17 -36.07 -13.85
N CYS A 212 9.87 -35.39 -14.76
CA CYS A 212 9.37 -34.18 -15.40
C CYS A 212 8.21 -34.45 -16.37
N GLY A 213 7.49 -33.39 -16.74
CA GLY A 213 6.48 -33.45 -17.80
C GLY A 213 7.10 -33.79 -19.17
N ARG A 214 6.30 -34.34 -20.09
CA ARG A 214 6.79 -34.76 -21.43
C ARG A 214 7.40 -33.63 -22.28
N ARG A 215 6.97 -32.38 -22.04
CA ARG A 215 7.46 -31.18 -22.75
C ARG A 215 8.51 -30.40 -21.95
N ASP A 216 8.85 -30.88 -20.76
CA ASP A 216 9.77 -30.18 -19.87
C ASP A 216 11.22 -30.53 -20.26
N LYS A 217 12.11 -29.56 -20.10
CA LYS A 217 13.56 -29.73 -20.21
C LYS A 217 14.16 -29.83 -18.80
N CYS A 218 15.35 -30.41 -18.71
CA CYS A 218 16.10 -30.40 -17.46
C CYS A 218 17.06 -29.21 -17.47
N THR A 219 16.81 -28.23 -16.61
CA THR A 219 17.65 -27.03 -16.43
C THR A 219 18.04 -26.96 -14.97
N ASP A 220 19.35 -26.93 -14.69
CA ASP A 220 19.87 -26.83 -13.31
C ASP A 220 19.28 -27.86 -12.34
N PHE A 221 19.12 -29.11 -12.82
CA PHE A 221 18.52 -30.23 -12.10
C PHE A 221 17.01 -30.08 -11.81
N LEU A 222 16.34 -29.14 -12.47
CA LEU A 222 14.91 -28.84 -12.31
C LEU A 222 14.16 -29.00 -13.64
N CYS A 223 12.87 -29.35 -13.56
CA CYS A 223 11.98 -29.44 -14.70
C CYS A 223 11.59 -28.03 -15.16
N SER A 224 12.13 -27.56 -16.29
CA SER A 224 11.79 -26.28 -16.93
C SER A 224 10.82 -26.46 -18.08
N ASN A 225 9.94 -25.49 -18.32
CA ASN A 225 8.93 -25.51 -19.37
C ASN A 225 8.66 -24.09 -19.87
N ALA A 226 8.83 -23.84 -21.17
CA ALA A 226 8.73 -22.51 -21.74
C ALA A 226 7.37 -21.82 -21.46
N ASP A 227 6.25 -22.54 -21.62
CA ASP A 227 4.90 -21.99 -21.42
C ASP A 227 4.64 -21.61 -19.95
N ARG A 228 5.24 -22.37 -19.02
CA ARG A 228 5.04 -22.20 -17.58
C ARG A 228 5.99 -21.16 -16.98
N ASP A 229 7.21 -21.14 -17.49
CA ASP A 229 8.32 -20.33 -16.98
C ASP A 229 8.30 -18.91 -17.57
N GLU A 230 7.48 -18.66 -18.59
CA GLU A 230 7.24 -17.33 -19.16
C GLU A 230 6.88 -16.29 -18.07
N ALA A 231 7.51 -15.12 -18.15
CA ALA A 231 7.22 -14.00 -17.26
C ALA A 231 5.89 -13.35 -17.66
N VAL A 232 4.89 -13.43 -16.77
CA VAL A 232 3.58 -12.81 -16.99
C VAL A 232 3.57 -11.45 -16.33
N TYR A 233 3.24 -10.42 -17.10
CA TYR A 233 3.11 -9.05 -16.59
C TYR A 233 1.66 -8.74 -16.22
N TYR A 234 1.44 -8.28 -14.98
CA TYR A 234 0.12 -7.93 -14.46
C TYR A 234 0.01 -6.43 -14.20
N GLN A 235 -0.04 -5.63 -15.27
CA GLN A 235 0.01 -4.16 -15.19
C GLN A 235 -0.90 -3.56 -14.10
N PHE A 236 -2.17 -3.99 -14.06
CA PHE A 236 -3.20 -3.39 -13.20
C PHE A 236 -3.60 -4.24 -12.00
N TRP A 237 -2.86 -5.31 -11.70
CA TRP A 237 -3.24 -6.18 -10.61
C TRP A 237 -2.60 -5.75 -9.28
N TYR A 238 -3.47 -5.53 -8.28
CA TYR A 238 -3.11 -5.29 -6.89
C TYR A 238 -4.16 -5.96 -5.99
N PRO A 239 -3.77 -6.50 -4.82
CA PRO A 239 -4.72 -7.06 -3.89
C PRO A 239 -5.74 -6.01 -3.45
N LYS A 240 -7.04 -6.35 -3.51
CA LYS A 240 -8.13 -5.38 -3.20
C LYS A 240 -8.07 -4.83 -1.78
N TRP A 241 -7.47 -5.59 -0.86
CA TRP A 241 -7.30 -5.33 0.56
C TRP A 241 -5.97 -4.62 0.89
N GLU A 242 -5.15 -4.25 -0.10
CA GLU A 242 -3.94 -3.43 0.12
C GLU A 242 -4.32 -2.01 0.53
N VAL A 243 -3.74 -1.52 1.64
CA VAL A 243 -3.96 -0.18 2.18
C VAL A 243 -2.60 0.45 2.58
N PRO A 244 -2.31 1.72 2.20
CA PRO A 244 -3.05 2.49 1.20
C PRO A 244 -2.93 1.82 -0.18
N ARG A 245 -4.01 1.86 -0.96
CA ARG A 245 -4.02 1.27 -2.30
C ARG A 245 -3.04 2.05 -3.19
N PRO A 246 -2.14 1.38 -3.93
CA PRO A 246 -1.32 2.03 -4.93
C PRO A 246 -2.19 2.76 -5.95
N ILE A 247 -1.80 3.98 -6.32
CA ILE A 247 -2.49 4.71 -7.37
C ILE A 247 -2.08 4.07 -8.69
N VAL A 248 -3.02 3.36 -9.30
CA VAL A 248 -2.84 2.77 -10.63
C VAL A 248 -3.73 3.54 -11.58
N CYS A 249 -3.15 4.41 -12.40
CA CYS A 249 -3.89 5.04 -13.48
C CYS A 249 -3.76 4.18 -14.73
N ASP A 250 -4.90 3.84 -15.33
CA ASP A 250 -4.96 3.44 -16.73
C ASP A 250 -4.73 4.66 -17.65
N PRO A 251 -4.52 4.46 -18.96
CA PRO A 251 -4.28 5.58 -19.88
C PRO A 251 -5.40 6.65 -19.86
N LEU A 252 -6.64 6.25 -19.56
CA LEU A 252 -7.79 7.16 -19.44
C LEU A 252 -7.67 8.03 -18.17
N CYS A 253 -7.32 7.45 -17.03
CA CYS A 253 -7.03 8.14 -15.78
C CYS A 253 -5.90 9.15 -15.95
N THR A 254 -4.80 8.75 -16.62
CA THR A 254 -3.68 9.65 -16.93
C THR A 254 -4.13 10.79 -17.84
N PHE A 255 -4.91 10.51 -18.87
CA PHE A 255 -5.47 11.53 -19.75
C PHE A 255 -6.36 12.53 -18.99
N ILE A 256 -7.27 12.04 -18.13
CA ILE A 256 -8.15 12.89 -17.31
C ILE A 256 -7.34 13.76 -16.36
N LEU A 257 -6.29 13.22 -15.73
CA LEU A 257 -5.39 13.98 -14.87
C LEU A 257 -4.67 15.09 -15.64
N LEU A 258 -4.10 14.77 -16.80
CA LEU A 258 -3.42 15.76 -17.65
C LEU A 258 -4.38 16.83 -18.15
N LEU A 259 -5.60 16.46 -18.54
CA LEU A 259 -6.64 17.40 -18.94
C LEU A 259 -7.03 18.32 -17.79
N ARG A 260 -7.19 17.79 -16.57
CA ARG A 260 -7.49 18.60 -15.38
C ARG A 260 -6.37 19.60 -15.07
N ILE A 261 -5.11 19.15 -15.14
CA ILE A 261 -3.95 20.03 -14.94
C ILE A 261 -3.92 21.11 -16.03
N LEU A 262 -4.16 20.75 -17.29
CA LEU A 262 -4.21 21.70 -18.41
C LEU A 262 -5.32 22.74 -18.21
N CYS A 263 -6.54 22.31 -17.88
CA CYS A 263 -7.66 23.21 -17.59
C CYS A 263 -7.36 24.14 -16.41
N PHE A 264 -6.74 23.64 -15.34
CA PHE A 264 -6.34 24.46 -14.20
C PHE A 264 -5.32 25.53 -14.61
N MET A 265 -4.29 25.16 -15.37
CA MET A 265 -3.29 26.10 -15.87
C MET A 265 -3.91 27.15 -16.81
N LEU A 266 -4.87 26.76 -17.66
CA LEU A 266 -5.63 27.68 -18.51
C LEU A 266 -6.49 28.66 -17.69
N CYS A 267 -7.17 28.18 -16.66
CA CYS A 267 -7.94 29.03 -15.75
C CYS A 267 -7.04 30.05 -15.05
N VAL A 268 -5.93 29.62 -14.46
CA VAL A 268 -4.95 30.51 -13.80
C VAL A 268 -4.41 31.54 -14.79
N THR A 269 -4.03 31.12 -16.01
CA THR A 269 -3.53 32.03 -17.04
C THR A 269 -4.58 33.06 -17.44
N THR A 270 -5.83 32.64 -17.60
CA THR A 270 -6.95 33.53 -17.93
C THR A 270 -7.17 34.57 -16.82
N VAL A 271 -7.17 34.15 -15.55
CA VAL A 271 -7.30 35.06 -14.40
C VAL A 271 -6.15 36.08 -14.38
N LEU A 272 -4.91 35.64 -14.61
CA LEU A 272 -3.75 36.54 -14.65
C LEU A 272 -3.85 37.56 -15.81
N ILE A 273 -4.30 37.13 -16.98
CA ILE A 273 -4.54 38.02 -18.13
C ILE A 273 -5.62 39.05 -17.80
N VAL A 274 -6.75 38.62 -17.23
CA VAL A 274 -7.85 39.52 -16.82
C VAL A 274 -7.36 40.52 -15.78
N GLN A 275 -6.64 40.09 -14.76
CA GLN A 275 -6.06 40.97 -13.75
C GLN A 275 -5.06 41.97 -14.35
N SER A 276 -4.29 41.58 -15.37
CA SER A 276 -3.35 42.49 -16.04
C SER A 276 -4.04 43.59 -16.87
N HIS A 277 -5.17 43.26 -17.51
CA HIS A 277 -5.95 44.22 -18.28
C HIS A 277 -6.87 45.08 -17.41
N PHE A 278 -7.33 44.54 -16.28
CA PHE A 278 -8.24 45.19 -15.34
C PHE A 278 -7.65 45.18 -13.93
N PRO A 279 -6.58 45.97 -13.67
CA PRO A 279 -5.89 45.97 -12.38
C PRO A 279 -6.74 46.42 -11.19
N ASN A 280 -7.88 47.08 -11.46
CA ASN A 280 -8.82 47.59 -10.45
C ASN A 280 -10.10 46.73 -10.30
N ILE A 281 -10.17 45.51 -10.88
CA ILE A 281 -11.39 44.67 -10.83
C ILE A 281 -11.74 44.20 -9.40
N LEU A 282 -10.79 44.26 -8.47
CA LEU A 282 -10.99 43.98 -7.04
C LEU A 282 -11.30 45.24 -6.21
N LEU A 283 -11.40 46.41 -6.86
CA LEU A 283 -11.67 47.71 -6.23
C LEU A 283 -13.10 48.20 -6.46
N GLU A 284 -14.02 47.33 -6.91
CA GLU A 284 -15.44 47.62 -6.83
C GLU A 284 -15.95 47.42 -5.40
N ARG A 285 -15.94 48.55 -4.69
CA ARG A 285 -16.78 48.94 -3.55
C ARG A 285 -17.88 47.93 -3.26
N GLN A 286 -17.92 47.41 -2.02
CA GLN A 286 -19.08 46.75 -1.44
C GLN A 286 -20.35 47.53 -1.81
N ILE A 287 -21.11 47.01 -2.77
CA ILE A 287 -22.51 47.35 -2.89
C ILE A 287 -23.15 46.60 -1.74
N ILE A 288 -23.18 47.28 -0.58
CA ILE A 288 -24.01 46.88 0.55
C ILE A 288 -25.43 46.91 0.02
N PHE A 289 -25.93 45.75 -0.39
CA PHE A 289 -27.36 45.50 -0.47
C PHE A 289 -27.78 45.32 0.98
N THR A 290 -28.17 46.41 1.65
CA THR A 290 -29.03 46.30 2.83
C THR A 290 -30.32 45.66 2.33
N PRO A 291 -30.67 44.43 2.75
CA PRO A 291 -32.05 44.03 2.67
C PRO A 291 -32.79 45.00 3.62
N GLU A 292 -33.73 45.77 3.09
CA GLU A 292 -34.87 46.15 3.91
C GLU A 292 -35.58 44.82 4.23
N GLU A 293 -35.13 44.15 5.29
CA GLU A 293 -35.89 43.09 5.96
C GLU A 293 -37.20 43.74 6.39
N SER A 294 -38.25 43.51 5.62
CA SER A 294 -39.61 43.87 6.03
C SER A 294 -39.90 43.19 7.35
N GLU A 295 -40.45 43.95 8.30
CA GLU A 295 -40.81 43.50 9.65
C GLU A 295 -41.69 42.21 9.66
N GLU A 296 -42.31 41.87 8.52
CA GLU A 296 -43.07 40.63 8.31
C GLU A 296 -42.21 39.35 8.32
N GLU A 297 -40.97 39.36 7.79
CA GLU A 297 -40.13 38.14 7.77
C GLU A 297 -39.60 37.79 9.17
N LYS A 298 -39.30 38.80 10.00
CA LYS A 298 -38.91 38.59 11.41
C LYS A 298 -40.05 38.06 12.26
N GLU A 299 -41.28 38.52 12.02
CA GLU A 299 -42.45 37.97 12.70
C GLU A 299 -42.76 36.52 12.28
N GLU A 300 -42.48 36.13 11.03
CA GLU A 300 -42.65 34.75 10.59
C GLU A 300 -41.58 33.83 11.19
N GLU A 301 -40.31 34.23 11.20
CA GLU A 301 -39.24 33.45 11.85
C GLU A 301 -39.48 33.30 13.36
N GLU A 302 -39.90 34.36 14.06
CA GLU A 302 -40.18 34.28 15.50
C GLU A 302 -41.42 33.40 15.82
N LYS A 303 -42.41 33.35 14.92
CA LYS A 303 -43.55 32.43 15.05
C LYS A 303 -43.15 30.99 14.76
N GLU A 304 -42.23 30.77 13.83
CA GLU A 304 -41.75 29.42 13.49
C GLU A 304 -40.84 28.85 14.60
N GLU A 305 -39.99 29.67 15.22
CA GLU A 305 -39.21 29.27 16.39
C GLU A 305 -40.11 28.94 17.59
N LYS A 306 -41.09 29.79 17.92
CA LYS A 306 -42.05 29.50 19.02
C LYS A 306 -42.88 28.25 18.78
N LYS A 307 -43.15 27.92 17.52
CA LYS A 307 -43.85 26.68 17.18
C LYS A 307 -42.98 25.46 17.39
N LYS A 308 -41.69 25.51 17.00
CA LYS A 308 -40.73 24.43 17.24
C LYS A 308 -40.48 24.20 18.73
N GLU A 309 -40.33 25.27 19.50
CA GLU A 309 -40.12 25.17 20.95
C GLU A 309 -41.35 24.55 21.66
N LYS A 310 -42.55 24.85 21.17
CA LYS A 310 -43.78 24.23 21.66
C LYS A 310 -43.89 22.74 21.28
N GLU A 311 -43.53 22.37 20.05
CA GLU A 311 -43.50 20.97 19.60
C GLU A 311 -42.44 20.15 20.36
N GLU A 312 -41.27 20.72 20.67
CA GLU A 312 -40.27 20.07 21.54
C GLU A 312 -40.79 19.88 22.96
N THR A 313 -41.46 20.89 23.53
CA THR A 313 -42.02 20.80 24.90
C THR A 313 -43.13 19.74 24.98
N GLU A 314 -43.98 19.64 23.95
CA GLU A 314 -45.05 18.65 23.88
C GLU A 314 -44.48 17.23 23.74
N MET A 315 -43.40 17.07 22.97
CA MET A 315 -42.69 15.80 22.84
C MET A 315 -41.96 15.39 24.13
N GLU A 316 -41.37 16.32 24.88
CA GLU A 316 -40.77 16.03 26.19
C GLU A 316 -41.83 15.60 27.22
N LEU A 317 -43.03 16.20 27.19
CA LEU A 317 -44.15 15.79 28.04
C LEU A 317 -44.66 14.39 27.69
N GLU A 318 -44.80 14.05 26.40
CA GLU A 318 -45.18 12.70 25.98
C GLU A 318 -44.13 11.65 26.39
N ILE A 319 -42.83 12.00 26.33
CA ILE A 319 -41.76 11.10 26.78
C ILE A 319 -41.84 10.88 28.29
N MET A 320 -42.12 11.91 29.07
CA MET A 320 -42.29 11.78 30.52
C MET A 320 -43.51 10.93 30.89
N GLU A 321 -44.65 11.09 30.21
CA GLU A 321 -45.84 10.25 30.44
C GLU A 321 -45.55 8.77 30.10
N MET A 322 -44.82 8.51 29.02
CA MET A 322 -44.40 7.14 28.68
C MET A 322 -43.41 6.53 29.67
N GLU A 323 -42.55 7.32 30.30
CA GLU A 323 -41.64 6.84 31.35
C GLU A 323 -42.41 6.51 32.63
N GLU A 324 -43.41 7.31 33.00
CA GLU A 324 -44.27 7.07 34.16
C GLU A 324 -45.14 5.81 34.00
N GLU A 325 -45.76 5.61 32.83
CA GLU A 325 -46.49 4.36 32.52
C GLU A 325 -45.60 3.11 32.56
N LYS A 326 -44.31 3.27 32.23
CA LYS A 326 -43.35 2.18 32.25
C LYS A 326 -42.91 1.83 33.67
N GLU A 327 -42.72 2.82 34.54
CA GLU A 327 -42.45 2.58 35.96
C GLU A 327 -43.64 1.90 36.64
N GLU A 328 -44.88 2.32 36.36
CA GLU A 328 -46.08 1.66 36.89
C GLU A 328 -46.20 0.20 36.42
N GLY A 329 -45.85 -0.08 35.15
CA GLY A 329 -45.85 -1.45 34.61
C GLY A 329 -44.76 -2.36 35.21
N GLU A 330 -43.58 -1.80 35.55
CA GLU A 330 -42.52 -2.55 36.23
C GLU A 330 -42.86 -2.86 37.70
N GLU A 331 -43.60 -1.97 38.38
CA GLU A 331 -44.12 -2.22 39.74
C GLU A 331 -45.21 -3.32 39.77
N GLU A 332 -46.14 -3.33 38.80
CA GLU A 332 -47.15 -4.40 38.68
C GLU A 332 -46.51 -5.77 38.37
N GLU A 333 -45.47 -5.83 37.54
CA GLU A 333 -44.74 -7.08 37.28
C GLU A 333 -44.01 -7.60 38.53
N GLU A 334 -43.45 -6.71 39.37
CA GLU A 334 -42.83 -7.09 40.65
C GLU A 334 -43.85 -7.64 41.66
N GLU A 335 -45.03 -7.04 41.77
CA GLU A 335 -46.12 -7.56 42.63
C GLU A 335 -46.60 -8.93 42.14
N THR A 336 -46.77 -9.10 40.82
CA THR A 336 -47.21 -10.37 40.24
C THR A 336 -46.16 -11.48 40.41
N GLN A 337 -44.86 -11.15 40.44
CA GLN A 337 -43.79 -12.11 40.73
C GLN A 337 -43.73 -12.47 42.23
N LYS A 338 -44.03 -11.52 43.14
CA LYS A 338 -44.13 -11.79 44.58
C LYS A 338 -45.31 -12.70 44.91
N GLU A 339 -46.47 -12.48 44.28
CA GLU A 339 -47.65 -13.36 44.47
C GLU A 339 -47.41 -14.79 43.96
N LYS A 340 -46.69 -14.96 42.83
CA LYS A 340 -46.33 -16.29 42.30
C LYS A 340 -45.32 -17.04 43.19
N MET A 341 -44.45 -16.34 43.91
CA MET A 341 -43.52 -16.98 44.86
C MET A 341 -44.23 -17.42 46.16
N GLU A 342 -45.30 -16.74 46.59
CA GLU A 342 -46.09 -17.15 47.76
C GLU A 342 -47.02 -18.34 47.49
N GLU A 343 -47.38 -18.61 46.23
CA GLU A 343 -48.19 -19.78 45.84
C GLU A 343 -47.37 -21.09 45.72
N GLU A 344 -46.04 -21.02 45.57
CA GLU A 344 -45.16 -22.21 45.51
C GLU A 344 -44.68 -22.69 46.90
N GLU A 345 -44.95 -21.95 47.99
CA GLU A 345 -44.57 -22.31 49.37
C GLU A 345 -45.71 -22.86 50.25
N LYS A 346 -46.88 -23.18 49.66
CA LYS A 346 -47.99 -23.92 50.31
C LYS A 346 -48.25 -25.25 49.62
#